data_AF-A0A7S2J9I9-F1
#
_entry.id   AF-A0A7S2J9I9-F1
#
_cell.length_a   1.000
_cell.length_b   1.000
_cell.length_c   1.000
_cell.angle_alpha   90.00
_cell.angle_beta   90.00
_cell.angle_gamma   90.00
#
_symmetry.space_group_name_H-M   'P 1'
#
loop_
_entity.id
_entity.type
_entity.pdbx_description
1 polymer ?
#
loop_
_entity_poly.entity_id
_entity_poly.type
_entity_poly.pdbx_seq_one_letter_code
_entity_poly.pdbx_strand_id
1 'polypeptide(L)'
;VVANQAAAATSRFSYLYFVAFVIIGNFFFMNLFIGVVYSNFARLKAVNDGSIFLDAKQRTWVECQRKVLRLRPIQTHPAAVESKVRKACYRIITSQAFENGIMLAITANIAIMAMTHDGETEGFKAFLRWMNMLFLI
;
A
#
# COMPACT_ATOMS: atom_id res chain seq x y z
N VAL A 1 13.36 12.72 -60.07
CA VAL A 1 14.80 12.36 -59.99
C VAL A 1 15.34 12.46 -58.57
N VAL A 2 15.08 13.55 -57.83
CA VAL A 2 15.55 13.74 -56.43
C VAL A 2 15.05 12.66 -55.45
N ALA A 3 13.82 12.16 -55.60
CA ALA A 3 13.27 11.12 -54.72
C ALA A 3 13.97 9.74 -54.87
N ASN A 4 14.49 9.41 -56.06
CA ASN A 4 15.16 8.12 -56.30
C ASN A 4 16.60 8.09 -55.77
N GLN A 5 17.25 9.24 -55.60
CA GLN A 5 18.58 9.34 -54.99
C GLN A 5 18.57 9.12 -53.47
N ALA A 6 17.49 9.55 -52.78
CA ALA A 6 17.31 9.28 -51.35
C ALA A 6 17.06 7.78 -51.06
N ALA A 7 16.26 7.12 -51.92
CA ALA A 7 16.00 5.69 -51.81
C ALA A 7 17.25 4.84 -52.09
N ALA A 8 18.09 5.24 -53.05
CA ALA A 8 19.33 4.55 -53.41
C ALA A 8 20.45 4.66 -52.35
N ALA A 9 20.41 5.70 -51.50
CA ALA A 9 21.36 5.90 -50.41
C ALA A 9 20.89 5.27 -49.07
N THR A 10 19.69 4.70 -49.01
CA THR A 10 19.15 4.10 -47.78
C THR A 10 19.63 2.66 -47.65
N SER A 11 20.86 2.50 -47.17
CA SER A 11 21.38 1.20 -46.78
C SER A 11 20.64 0.70 -45.53
N ARG A 12 20.36 -0.61 -45.43
CA ARG A 12 19.76 -1.20 -44.21
C ARG A 12 20.56 -0.87 -42.95
N PHE A 13 21.86 -0.62 -43.11
CA PHE A 13 22.77 -0.18 -42.04
C PHE A 13 22.49 1.21 -41.49
N SER A 14 21.84 2.11 -42.25
CA SER A 14 21.44 3.44 -41.77
C SER A 14 20.39 3.36 -40.67
N TYR A 15 19.45 2.41 -40.76
CA TYR A 15 18.47 2.16 -39.69
C TYR A 15 19.15 1.65 -38.41
N LEU A 16 20.11 0.74 -38.57
CA LEU A 16 20.90 0.22 -37.44
C LEU A 16 21.70 1.33 -36.76
N TYR A 17 22.26 2.27 -37.53
CA TYR A 17 22.93 3.45 -36.99
C TYR A 17 21.99 4.31 -36.13
N PHE A 18 20.81 4.67 -36.64
CA PHE A 18 19.86 5.49 -35.86
C PHE A 18 19.33 4.76 -34.63
N VAL A 19 19.04 3.45 -34.71
CA VAL A 19 18.60 2.66 -33.56
C VAL A 19 19.69 2.58 -32.50
N ALA A 20 20.93 2.27 -32.89
CA ALA A 20 22.05 2.21 -31.95
C ALA A 20 22.33 3.59 -31.32
N PHE A 21 22.28 4.66 -32.11
CA PHE A 21 22.45 6.03 -31.63
C PHE A 21 21.37 6.43 -30.62
N VAL A 22 20.10 6.12 -30.87
CA VAL A 22 18.99 6.41 -29.96
C VAL A 22 19.12 5.60 -28.67
N ILE A 23 19.46 4.30 -28.74
CA ILE A 23 19.62 3.47 -27.54
C ILE A 23 20.79 3.97 -26.69
N ILE A 24 21.98 4.14 -27.28
CA ILE A 24 23.18 4.55 -26.56
C ILE A 24 23.03 5.98 -26.04
N GLY A 25 22.52 6.88 -26.88
CA GLY A 25 22.28 8.27 -26.53
C GLY A 25 21.27 8.40 -25.40
N ASN A 26 20.11 7.75 -25.51
CA ASN A 26 19.08 7.80 -24.47
C ASN A 26 19.56 7.14 -23.18
N PHE A 27 20.28 6.02 -23.24
CA PHE A 27 20.85 5.38 -22.05
C PHE A 27 21.85 6.31 -21.34
N PHE A 28 22.72 6.97 -22.09
CA PHE A 28 23.67 7.93 -21.53
C PHE A 28 22.97 9.15 -20.93
N PHE A 29 22.09 9.81 -21.69
CA PHE A 29 21.40 11.02 -21.25
C PHE A 29 20.45 10.76 -20.07
N MET A 30 19.69 9.66 -20.09
CA MET A 30 18.78 9.31 -18.97
C MET A 30 19.55 8.97 -17.70
N ASN A 31 20.62 8.19 -17.80
CA ASN A 31 21.40 7.82 -16.62
C ASN A 31 22.11 9.04 -16.01
N LEU A 32 22.65 9.93 -16.85
CA LEU A 32 23.21 11.20 -16.39
C LEU A 32 22.13 12.08 -15.73
N PHE A 33 20.97 12.22 -16.38
CA PHE A 33 19.87 13.03 -15.88
C PHE A 33 19.37 12.52 -14.52
N ILE A 34 19.07 11.22 -14.41
CA ILE A 34 18.64 10.59 -13.15
C ILE A 34 19.72 10.76 -12.08
N GLY A 35 21.00 10.60 -12.42
CA GLY A 35 22.11 10.80 -11.49
C GLY A 35 22.16 12.22 -10.91
N VAL A 36 22.04 13.24 -11.77
CA VAL A 36 22.03 14.65 -11.34
C VAL A 36 20.79 14.96 -10.50
N VAL A 37 19.61 14.52 -10.95
CA VAL A 37 18.35 14.75 -10.24
C VAL A 37 18.36 14.06 -8.87
N TYR A 38 18.77 12.80 -8.82
CA TYR A 38 18.91 12.04 -7.57
C TYR A 38 19.91 12.69 -6.62
N SER A 39 21.10 13.07 -7.11
CA SER A 39 22.11 13.76 -6.29
C SER A 39 21.57 15.07 -5.71
N ASN A 40 20.83 15.84 -6.51
CA ASN A 40 20.19 17.06 -6.04
C ASN A 40 19.13 16.78 -4.98
N PHE A 41 18.26 15.79 -5.18
CA PHE A 41 17.27 15.38 -4.16
C PHE A 41 17.93 14.86 -2.88
N ALA A 42 19.02 14.09 -2.99
CA ALA A 42 19.78 13.62 -1.85
C ALA A 42 20.37 14.78 -1.05
N ARG A 43 20.95 15.78 -1.73
CA ARG A 43 21.42 17.03 -1.11
C ARG A 43 20.27 17.79 -0.42
N LEU A 44 19.15 17.99 -1.12
CA LEU A 44 17.99 18.68 -0.56
C LEU A 44 17.44 17.96 0.68
N LYS A 45 17.42 16.63 0.66
CA LYS A 45 17.02 15.79 1.79
C LYS A 45 18.00 15.94 2.97
N ALA A 46 19.31 15.95 2.73
CA ALA A 46 20.32 16.10 3.77
C ALA A 46 20.27 17.48 4.44
N VAL A 47 20.06 18.55 3.67
CA VAL A 47 19.97 19.92 4.20
C VAL A 47 18.68 20.15 5.00
N ASN A 48 17.57 19.52 4.60
CA ASN A 48 16.25 19.80 5.17
C ASN A 48 15.65 18.63 5.97
N ASP A 49 16.46 17.63 6.35
CA ASP A 49 16.03 16.43 7.09
C ASP A 49 14.82 15.69 6.45
N GLY A 50 14.71 15.78 5.11
CA GLY A 50 13.57 15.27 4.35
C GLY A 50 12.23 16.00 4.57
N SER A 51 12.24 17.16 5.25
CA SER A 51 11.07 17.99 5.50
C SER A 51 10.87 19.13 4.49
N ILE A 52 11.70 19.22 3.45
CA ILE A 52 11.70 20.35 2.49
C ILE A 52 10.35 20.56 1.78
N PHE A 53 9.56 19.49 1.62
CA PHE A 53 8.26 19.52 0.96
C PHE A 53 7.09 19.59 1.95
N LEU A 54 7.37 19.71 3.26
CA LEU A 54 6.34 19.76 4.29
C LEU A 54 6.11 21.21 4.72
N ASP A 55 4.83 21.60 4.80
CA ASP A 55 4.45 22.83 5.49
C ASP A 55 4.75 22.72 7.01
N ALA A 56 4.87 23.86 7.68
CA ALA A 56 5.22 23.93 9.11
C ALA A 56 4.30 23.06 9.97
N LYS A 57 2.98 23.08 9.71
CA LYS A 57 2.02 22.24 10.44
C LYS A 57 2.23 20.74 10.18
N GLN A 58 2.52 20.37 8.94
CA GLN A 58 2.74 18.97 8.55
C GLN A 58 4.02 18.43 9.19
N ARG A 59 5.08 19.24 9.26
CA ARG A 59 6.33 18.87 9.94
C ARG A 59 6.08 18.54 11.41
N THR A 60 5.37 19.40 12.14
CA THR A 60 5.02 19.14 13.55
C THR A 60 4.18 17.86 13.71
N TRP A 61 3.23 17.62 12.80
CA TRP A 61 2.43 16.39 12.82
C TRP A 61 3.28 15.13 12.60
N VAL A 62 4.18 15.14 11.61
CA VAL A 62 5.10 14.02 11.34
C VAL A 62 6.04 13.79 12.53
N GLU A 63 6.57 14.85 13.14
CA GLU A 63 7.40 14.75 14.34
C GLU A 63 6.64 14.14 15.52
N CYS A 64 5.37 14.52 15.71
CA CYS A 64 4.50 13.94 16.72
C CYS A 64 4.23 12.45 16.45
N GLN A 65 3.86 12.09 15.21
CA GLN A 65 3.64 10.70 14.82
C GLN A 65 4.89 9.83 15.02
N ARG A 66 6.07 10.34 14.64
CA ARG A 66 7.35 9.65 14.88
C ARG A 66 7.60 9.42 16.37
N LYS A 67 7.23 10.37 17.24
CA LYS A 67 7.32 10.20 18.70
C LYS A 67 6.33 9.15 19.18
N VAL A 68 5.06 9.22 18.78
CA VAL A 68 4.02 8.24 19.15
C VAL A 68 4.40 6.82 18.75
N LEU A 69 4.93 6.62 17.53
CA LEU A 69 5.39 5.31 17.05
C LEU A 69 6.58 4.75 17.85
N ARG A 70 7.37 5.60 18.49
CA ARG A 70 8.50 5.20 19.35
C ARG A 70 8.06 4.93 20.80
N LEU A 71 6.89 5.42 21.21
CA LEU A 71 6.36 5.15 22.53
C LEU A 71 5.88 3.69 22.59
N ARG A 72 6.28 2.99 23.64
CA ARG A 72 5.62 1.73 24.01
C ARG A 72 4.38 2.08 24.82
N PRO A 73 3.18 1.60 24.44
CA PRO A 73 2.01 1.84 25.25
C PRO A 73 2.21 1.22 26.64
N ILE A 74 1.88 1.98 27.69
CA ILE A 74 1.87 1.45 29.05
C ILE A 74 0.71 0.46 29.11
N GLN A 75 1.03 -0.83 29.28
CA GLN A 75 0.01 -1.84 29.53
C GLN A 75 -0.47 -1.70 30.98
N THR A 76 -1.53 -0.94 31.19
CA THR A 76 -2.22 -0.90 32.47
C THR A 76 -3.08 -2.15 32.59
N HIS A 77 -2.57 -3.18 33.27
CA HIS A 77 -3.43 -4.29 33.69
C HIS A 77 -4.50 -3.73 34.64
N PRO A 78 -5.80 -4.00 34.41
CA PRO A 78 -6.84 -3.55 35.31
C PRO A 78 -6.59 -4.12 36.71
N ALA A 79 -6.66 -3.25 37.73
CA ALA A 79 -6.50 -3.62 39.14
C ALA A 79 -7.40 -4.81 39.49
N ALA A 80 -6.84 -5.78 40.24
CA ALA A 80 -7.48 -7.07 40.51
C ALA A 80 -8.94 -6.91 40.94
N VAL A 81 -9.81 -7.47 40.11
CA VAL A 81 -11.24 -7.22 40.16
C VAL A 81 -11.93 -8.36 40.93
N GLU A 82 -12.61 -8.07 42.06
CA GLU A 82 -13.04 -9.08 43.05
C GLU A 82 -14.12 -10.08 42.58
N SER A 83 -14.93 -9.77 41.56
CA SER A 83 -16.05 -10.64 41.16
C SER A 83 -15.64 -11.77 40.21
N LYS A 84 -16.01 -13.01 40.57
CA LYS A 84 -15.65 -14.23 39.82
C LYS A 84 -16.16 -14.23 38.37
N VAL A 85 -17.38 -13.76 38.13
CA VAL A 85 -17.97 -13.66 36.78
C VAL A 85 -17.18 -12.70 35.90
N ARG A 86 -16.83 -11.51 36.42
CA ARG A 86 -16.06 -10.51 35.68
C ARG A 86 -14.64 -11.00 35.35
N LYS A 87 -14.00 -11.73 36.28
CA LYS A 87 -12.71 -12.39 36.03
C LYS A 87 -12.81 -13.49 34.97
N ALA A 88 -13.89 -14.25 34.96
CA ALA A 88 -14.14 -15.27 33.94
C ALA A 88 -14.36 -14.64 32.55
N CYS A 89 -15.19 -13.60 32.43
CA CYS A 89 -15.39 -12.86 31.18
C CYS A 89 -14.10 -12.22 30.68
N TYR A 90 -13.31 -11.60 31.57
CA TYR A 90 -12.01 -11.04 31.22
C TYR A 90 -11.08 -12.11 30.64
N ARG A 91 -10.98 -13.28 31.31
CA ARG A 91 -10.14 -14.39 30.82
C ARG A 91 -10.61 -14.91 29.45
N ILE A 92 -11.90 -14.91 29.18
CA ILE A 92 -12.44 -15.33 27.87
C ILE A 92 -12.09 -14.30 26.79
N ILE A 93 -12.38 -13.01 27.03
CA ILE A 93 -12.17 -11.93 26.04
C ILE A 93 -10.68 -11.71 25.74
N THR A 94 -9.80 -11.88 26.73
CA THR A 94 -8.35 -11.73 26.58
C THR A 94 -7.67 -13.02 26.07
N SER A 95 -8.41 -14.10 25.82
CA SER A 95 -7.82 -15.35 25.31
C SER A 95 -7.51 -15.27 23.82
N GLN A 96 -6.38 -15.86 23.39
CA GLN A 96 -6.02 -15.94 21.97
C GLN A 96 -7.07 -16.69 21.13
N ALA A 97 -7.74 -17.68 21.71
CA ALA A 97 -8.79 -18.44 21.03
C ALA A 97 -9.99 -17.54 20.66
N PHE A 98 -10.33 -16.59 21.55
CA PHE A 98 -11.38 -15.61 21.27
C PHE A 98 -10.96 -14.66 20.13
N GLU A 99 -9.74 -14.14 20.16
CA GLU A 99 -9.21 -13.30 19.08
C GLU A 99 -9.23 -14.03 17.72
N ASN A 100 -8.78 -15.29 17.69
CA ASN A 100 -8.83 -16.10 16.47
C ASN A 100 -10.27 -16.31 15.98
N GLY A 101 -11.22 -16.46 16.90
CA GLY A 101 -12.65 -16.55 16.59
C GLY A 101 -13.19 -15.28 15.92
N ILE A 102 -12.86 -14.10 16.46
CA ILE A 102 -13.25 -12.81 15.88
C ILE A 102 -12.60 -12.61 14.50
N MET A 103 -11.32 -12.94 14.35
CA MET A 103 -10.62 -12.84 13.07
C MET A 103 -11.25 -13.74 12.00
N LEU A 104 -11.63 -14.96 12.37
CA LEU A 104 -12.32 -15.90 11.48
C LEU A 104 -13.71 -15.38 11.10
N ALA A 105 -14.46 -14.81 12.05
CA ALA A 105 -15.77 -14.23 11.78
C ALA A 105 -15.70 -13.04 10.79
N ILE A 106 -14.76 -12.12 10.96
CA ILE A 106 -14.54 -10.99 10.04
C ILE A 106 -14.18 -11.51 8.64
N THR A 107 -13.27 -12.48 8.56
CA THR A 107 -12.85 -13.07 7.28
C THR A 107 -14.00 -13.79 6.59
N ALA A 108 -14.82 -14.53 7.35
CA ALA A 108 -15.99 -15.22 6.82
C ALA A 108 -17.05 -14.24 6.30
N ASN A 109 -17.29 -13.13 7.00
CA ASN A 109 -18.21 -12.10 6.55
C ASN A 109 -17.78 -11.46 5.22
N ILE A 110 -16.48 -11.14 5.07
CA ILE A 110 -15.93 -10.62 3.81
C ILE A 110 -16.08 -11.66 2.68
N ALA A 111 -15.82 -12.93 2.96
CA ALA A 111 -16.00 -14.00 1.99
C ALA A 111 -17.46 -14.13 1.55
N ILE A 112 -18.42 -13.98 2.47
CA ILE A 112 -19.86 -14.02 2.16
C ILE A 112 -20.29 -12.84 1.29
N MET A 113 -19.77 -11.64 1.55
CA MET A 113 -19.98 -10.50 0.65
C MET A 113 -19.34 -10.74 -0.73
N ALA A 114 -18.17 -11.37 -0.79
CA ALA A 114 -17.48 -11.67 -2.06
C ALA A 114 -18.17 -12.75 -2.91
N MET A 115 -19.00 -13.60 -2.29
CA MET A 115 -19.80 -14.59 -3.01
C MET A 115 -20.99 -14.01 -3.77
N THR A 116 -21.25 -12.70 -3.64
CA THR A 116 -22.29 -12.03 -4.41
C THR A 116 -21.93 -11.94 -5.89
N HIS A 117 -22.82 -12.42 -6.77
CA HIS A 117 -22.65 -12.46 -8.22
C HIS A 117 -23.94 -12.09 -8.97
N ASP A 118 -23.82 -11.77 -10.25
CA ASP A 118 -24.98 -11.49 -11.10
C ASP A 118 -25.67 -12.80 -11.55
N GLY A 119 -27.00 -12.79 -11.65
CA GLY A 119 -27.81 -13.97 -12.01
C GLY A 119 -28.02 -14.99 -10.89
N GLU A 120 -27.83 -14.61 -9.63
CA GLU A 120 -28.08 -15.48 -8.47
C GLU A 120 -29.54 -15.96 -8.36
N THR A 121 -29.70 -17.22 -7.95
CA THR A 121 -31.01 -17.79 -7.62
C THR A 121 -31.62 -17.11 -6.39
N GLU A 122 -32.94 -16.96 -6.35
CA GLU A 122 -33.65 -16.31 -5.23
C GLU A 122 -33.40 -16.99 -3.88
N GLY A 123 -33.20 -18.32 -3.87
CA GLY A 123 -32.82 -19.07 -2.67
C GLY A 123 -31.43 -18.71 -2.15
N PHE A 124 -30.45 -18.56 -3.04
CA PHE A 124 -29.09 -18.16 -2.66
C PHE A 124 -29.05 -16.73 -2.11
N LYS A 125 -29.77 -15.79 -2.74
CA LYS A 125 -29.94 -14.42 -2.21
C LYS A 125 -30.55 -14.42 -0.81
N ALA A 126 -31.58 -15.23 -0.57
CA ALA A 126 -32.19 -15.35 0.75
C ALA A 126 -31.19 -15.88 1.80
N PHE A 127 -30.42 -16.91 1.46
CA PHE A 127 -29.38 -17.47 2.32
C PHE A 127 -28.29 -16.44 2.67
N LEU A 128 -27.75 -15.73 1.67
CA LEU A 128 -26.76 -14.68 1.90
C LEU A 128 -27.30 -13.56 2.79
N ARG A 129 -28.58 -13.18 2.64
CA ARG A 129 -29.23 -12.20 3.53
C ARG A 129 -29.31 -12.67 4.98
N TRP A 130 -29.70 -13.92 5.21
CA TRP A 130 -29.73 -14.49 6.57
C TRP A 130 -28.35 -14.54 7.20
N MET A 131 -27.33 -14.94 6.44
CA MET A 131 -25.94 -14.94 6.92
C MET A 131 -25.47 -13.53 7.27
N ASN A 132 -25.70 -12.53 6.41
CA ASN A 132 -25.32 -11.14 6.69
C ASN A 132 -26.01 -10.59 7.94
N MET A 133 -27.27 -10.94 8.19
CA MET A 133 -27.98 -10.56 9.41
C MET A 133 -27.41 -11.27 10.65
N LEU A 134 -26.97 -12.53 10.53
CA LEU A 134 -26.30 -13.26 11.62
C LEU A 134 -24.98 -12.59 12.02
N PHE A 135 -24.19 -12.08 11.07
CA PHE A 135 -22.95 -11.34 11.39
C PHE A 135 -23.19 -9.95 12.02
N LEU A 136 -24.39 -9.39 11.89
CA LEU A 136 -24.76 -8.10 12.48
C LEU A 136 -25.06 -8.21 13.99
N ILE A 137 -25.59 -9.35 14.43
CA ILE A 137 -26.07 -9.62 15.79
C ILE A 137 -24.93 -10.16 16.65
#